data_AF-A0A946LE87-F1
#
_entry.id   AF-A0A946LE87-F1
#
_cell.length_a   1.000
_cell.length_b   1.000
_cell.length_c   1.000
_cell.angle_alpha   90.00
_cell.angle_beta   90.00
_cell.angle_gamma   90.00
#
_symmetry.space_group_name_H-M   'P 1'
#
loop_
_entity.id
_entity.type
_entity.pdbx_description
1 polymer ?
#
loop_
_entity_poly.entity_id
_entity_poly.type
_entity_poly.pdbx_seq_one_letter_code
_entity_poly.pdbx_strand_id
1 'polypeptide(L)'
;MAKKRLDLVLVEMELVETRSLAQRLVMAGKVRINGEPAVKPSQFVQDGATVTLDSGPRFVSRGGEKLAAAMETFPVSVQGLVCADVGASTGGFTDCLLQNGAAKVYAVDVGHGILAWTLRNDPRVVVMEQTNARHVEKLDEPVSLVVMDVSFISLKILLPVIRQWFPSPSGRGVRGEGGGGEVFALIKPQFEAGRKEVSKGKGVIRDPEIHRRVLHEILEFAQEKSYSVRGLHRSPVLGPKGNVEFLVWLGLGIPLADGDEIEAMIDAIVPPAEIPDEE
;
A
#
# COMPACT_ATOMS: atom_id res chain seq x y z
N MET A 1 38.94 -23.98 7.26
CA MET A 1 37.74 -23.12 7.07
C MET A 1 38.21 -21.74 6.65
N ALA A 2 37.79 -21.27 5.49
CA ALA A 2 38.41 -20.12 4.84
C ALA A 2 37.68 -18.85 5.25
N LYS A 3 38.29 -18.03 6.10
CA LYS A 3 37.82 -16.67 6.36
C LYS A 3 38.11 -15.82 5.13
N LYS A 4 37.07 -15.31 4.46
CA LYS A 4 37.19 -14.40 3.30
C LYS A 4 36.90 -12.96 3.71
N ARG A 5 37.49 -12.00 3.01
CA ARG A 5 37.22 -10.57 3.27
C ARG A 5 35.83 -10.19 2.78
N LEU A 6 35.11 -9.38 3.55
CA LEU A 6 33.75 -8.95 3.23
C LEU A 6 33.63 -8.29 1.86
N ASP A 7 34.58 -7.43 1.48
CA ASP A 7 34.58 -6.78 0.17
C ASP A 7 34.68 -7.74 -1.02
N LEU A 8 35.28 -8.91 -0.82
CA LEU A 8 35.31 -9.99 -1.83
C LEU A 8 34.05 -10.84 -1.76
N VAL A 9 33.56 -11.15 -0.55
CA VAL A 9 32.34 -11.92 -0.33
C VAL A 9 31.13 -11.23 -0.98
N LEU A 10 31.01 -9.91 -0.85
CA LEU A 10 29.91 -9.14 -1.46
C LEU A 10 29.88 -9.26 -2.99
N VAL A 11 31.05 -9.31 -3.64
CA VAL A 11 31.15 -9.49 -5.10
C VAL A 11 30.92 -10.95 -5.48
N GLU A 12 31.47 -11.89 -4.73
CA GLU A 12 31.31 -13.33 -4.96
C GLU A 12 29.85 -13.80 -4.79
N MET A 13 29.09 -13.16 -3.89
CA MET A 13 27.66 -13.36 -3.71
C MET A 13 26.80 -12.55 -4.70
N GLU A 14 27.41 -11.85 -5.65
CA GLU A 14 26.73 -11.00 -6.64
C GLU A 14 25.83 -9.90 -6.03
N LEU A 15 26.07 -9.54 -4.76
CA LEU A 15 25.35 -8.46 -4.07
C LEU A 15 25.78 -7.07 -4.58
N VAL A 16 26.99 -6.98 -5.15
CA VAL A 16 27.56 -5.76 -5.75
C VAL A 16 28.46 -6.13 -6.92
N GLU A 17 28.46 -5.31 -7.97
CA GLU A 17 29.20 -5.59 -9.21
C GLU A 17 30.72 -5.46 -9.07
N THR A 18 31.19 -4.60 -8.16
CA THR A 18 32.61 -4.28 -8.02
C THR A 18 33.04 -4.20 -6.57
N ARG A 19 34.31 -4.54 -6.33
CA ARG A 19 34.92 -4.45 -5.00
C ARG A 19 34.97 -3.00 -4.47
N SER A 20 35.12 -2.01 -5.35
CA SER A 20 35.13 -0.59 -4.97
C SER A 20 33.74 -0.12 -4.53
N LEU A 21 32.67 -0.58 -5.18
CA LEU A 21 31.30 -0.38 -4.72
C LEU A 21 31.06 -1.08 -3.38
N ALA A 22 31.54 -2.31 -3.21
CA ALA A 22 31.48 -3.05 -1.95
C ALA A 22 32.08 -2.24 -0.78
N GLN A 23 33.28 -1.70 -0.98
CA GLN A 23 33.97 -0.89 0.03
C GLN A 23 33.18 0.37 0.40
N ARG A 24 32.66 1.11 -0.61
CA ARG A 24 31.83 2.30 -0.38
C ARG A 24 30.57 1.97 0.43
N LEU A 25 29.88 0.87 0.10
CA LEU A 25 28.64 0.48 0.78
C LEU A 25 28.90 0.03 2.22
N VAL A 26 29.97 -0.71 2.48
CA VAL A 26 30.37 -1.04 3.86
C VAL A 26 30.69 0.24 4.65
N MET A 27 31.46 1.16 4.07
CA MET A 27 31.79 2.44 4.72
C MET A 27 30.56 3.33 4.95
N ALA A 28 29.56 3.24 4.07
CA ALA A 28 28.28 3.92 4.23
C ALA A 28 27.32 3.22 5.23
N GLY A 29 27.77 2.15 5.90
CA GLY A 29 26.97 1.40 6.86
C GLY A 29 25.85 0.59 6.23
N LYS A 30 25.93 0.32 4.92
CA LYS A 30 24.88 -0.37 4.13
C LYS A 30 25.04 -1.88 4.08
N VAL A 31 25.94 -2.48 4.85
CA VAL A 31 26.16 -3.93 4.83
C VAL A 31 25.99 -4.48 6.23
N ARG A 32 25.31 -5.63 6.36
CA ARG A 32 25.16 -6.35 7.63
C ARG A 32 25.76 -7.75 7.53
N ILE A 33 26.35 -8.22 8.62
CA ILE A 33 26.79 -9.60 8.82
C ILE A 33 25.99 -10.15 9.99
N ASN A 34 25.20 -11.21 9.76
CA ASN A 34 24.31 -11.81 10.75
C ASN A 34 23.39 -10.78 11.43
N GLY A 35 22.88 -9.81 10.67
CA GLY A 35 22.02 -8.74 11.16
C GLY A 35 22.76 -7.51 11.74
N GLU A 36 24.04 -7.65 12.07
CA GLU A 36 24.84 -6.56 12.65
C GLU A 36 25.56 -5.71 11.60
N PRO A 37 25.65 -4.38 11.78
CA PRO A 37 26.38 -3.51 10.85
C PRO A 37 27.83 -3.94 10.63
N ALA A 38 28.25 -3.99 9.38
CA ALA A 38 29.62 -4.27 9.00
C ALA A 38 30.56 -3.13 9.42
N VAL A 39 31.67 -3.46 10.10
CA VAL A 39 32.58 -2.44 10.66
C VAL A 39 33.59 -1.93 9.62
N LYS A 40 34.14 -2.81 8.78
CA LYS A 40 35.13 -2.42 7.77
C LYS A 40 35.10 -3.37 6.56
N PRO A 41 35.41 -2.88 5.34
CA PRO A 41 35.36 -3.73 4.14
C PRO A 41 36.35 -4.91 4.18
N SER A 42 37.46 -4.74 4.88
CA SER A 42 38.50 -5.77 5.03
C SER A 42 38.23 -6.77 6.15
N GLN A 43 37.08 -6.68 6.85
CA GLN A 43 36.77 -7.63 7.91
C GLN A 43 36.55 -9.02 7.33
N PHE A 44 36.96 -10.03 8.09
CA PHE A 44 36.82 -11.41 7.69
C PHE A 44 35.43 -11.95 8.06
N VAL A 45 34.77 -12.53 7.08
CA VAL A 45 33.47 -13.20 7.20
C VAL A 45 33.74 -14.70 7.36
N GLN A 46 33.02 -15.33 8.29
CA GLN A 46 33.08 -16.79 8.47
C GLN A 46 32.22 -17.48 7.40
N ASP A 47 32.63 -18.68 6.97
CA ASP A 47 31.79 -19.53 6.13
C ASP A 47 30.44 -19.76 6.83
N GLY A 48 29.33 -19.53 6.11
CA GLY A 48 27.96 -19.66 6.62
C GLY A 48 27.37 -18.40 7.28
N ALA A 49 28.13 -17.31 7.41
CA ALA A 49 27.55 -16.05 7.87
C ALA A 49 26.58 -15.47 6.83
N THR A 50 25.46 -14.93 7.29
CA THR A 50 24.48 -14.24 6.43
C THR A 50 24.96 -12.82 6.17
N VAL A 51 25.29 -12.52 4.92
CA VAL A 51 25.68 -11.16 4.50
C VAL A 51 24.53 -10.54 3.71
N THR A 52 24.09 -9.36 4.13
CA THR A 52 23.01 -8.63 3.45
C THR A 52 23.42 -7.19 3.15
N LEU A 53 22.86 -6.66 2.06
CA LEU A 53 22.98 -5.26 1.69
C LEU A 53 21.69 -4.53 2.09
N ASP A 54 21.83 -3.47 2.87
CA ASP A 54 20.78 -2.52 3.16
C ASP A 54 20.65 -1.57 1.95
N SER A 55 19.75 -1.90 1.03
CA SER A 55 19.45 -1.11 -0.18
C SER A 55 18.75 0.22 0.12
N GLY A 56 18.53 0.56 1.40
CA GLY A 56 17.64 1.64 1.78
C GLY A 56 16.17 1.25 1.61
N PRO A 57 15.24 2.17 1.92
CA PRO A 57 13.83 1.90 1.77
C PRO A 57 13.50 1.70 0.27
N ARG A 58 12.73 0.65 -0.03
CA ARG A 58 12.31 0.31 -1.40
C ARG A 58 11.50 1.44 -2.04
N PHE A 59 10.77 2.19 -1.22
CA PHE A 59 9.90 3.30 -1.65
C PHE A 59 10.22 4.58 -0.87
N VAL A 60 9.82 5.73 -1.41
CA VAL A 60 9.99 7.05 -0.76
C VAL A 60 9.29 7.18 0.61
N SER A 61 8.35 6.29 0.93
CA SER A 61 7.70 6.23 2.24
C SER A 61 7.19 4.84 2.58
N ARG A 62 6.87 4.62 3.87
CA ARG A 62 6.25 3.37 4.37
C ARG A 62 4.92 3.04 3.70
N GLY A 63 4.26 4.02 3.06
CA GLY A 63 3.05 3.76 2.28
C GLY A 63 3.32 2.74 1.17
N GLY A 64 4.46 2.84 0.49
CA GLY A 64 4.76 1.92 -0.63
C GLY A 64 4.75 0.44 -0.22
N GLU A 65 5.18 0.10 1.00
CA GLU A 65 5.14 -1.27 1.52
C GLU A 65 3.70 -1.79 1.69
N LYS A 66 2.75 -0.91 2.01
CA LYS A 66 1.33 -1.29 2.13
C LYS A 66 0.74 -1.63 0.76
N LEU A 67 1.04 -0.82 -0.26
CA LEU A 67 0.57 -1.09 -1.62
C LEU A 67 1.27 -2.30 -2.22
N ALA A 68 2.58 -2.48 -1.98
CA ALA A 68 3.31 -3.67 -2.40
C ALA A 68 2.66 -4.93 -1.86
N ALA A 69 2.29 -4.96 -0.57
CA ALA A 69 1.57 -6.09 0.01
C ALA A 69 0.18 -6.30 -0.62
N ALA A 70 -0.57 -5.24 -0.94
CA ALA A 70 -1.82 -5.40 -1.70
C ALA A 70 -1.59 -6.04 -3.08
N MET A 71 -0.53 -5.65 -3.80
CA MET A 71 -0.21 -6.20 -5.12
C MET A 71 0.36 -7.62 -5.06
N GLU A 72 0.99 -8.02 -3.95
CA GLU A 72 1.44 -9.39 -3.72
C GLU A 72 0.27 -10.31 -3.33
N THR A 73 -0.71 -9.78 -2.58
CA THR A 73 -1.89 -10.54 -2.13
C THR A 73 -2.97 -10.62 -3.21
N PHE A 74 -3.20 -9.55 -3.97
CA PHE A 74 -4.29 -9.48 -4.95
C PHE A 74 -3.76 -9.61 -6.38
N PRO A 75 -4.37 -10.43 -7.25
CA PRO A 75 -3.87 -10.74 -8.58
C PRO A 75 -4.14 -9.61 -9.61
N VAL A 76 -3.70 -8.38 -9.32
CA VAL A 76 -3.84 -7.21 -10.21
C VAL A 76 -2.48 -6.75 -10.68
N SER A 77 -2.25 -6.81 -11.99
CA SER A 77 -1.07 -6.20 -12.61
C SER A 77 -1.31 -4.72 -12.89
N VAL A 78 -0.32 -3.88 -12.57
CA VAL A 78 -0.36 -2.43 -12.88
C VAL A 78 0.46 -2.08 -14.13
N GLN A 79 1.08 -3.08 -14.76
CA GLN A 79 1.95 -2.88 -15.90
C GLN A 79 1.18 -2.23 -17.06
N GLY A 80 1.64 -1.07 -17.50
CA GLY A 80 1.02 -0.31 -18.59
C GLY A 80 -0.29 0.40 -18.23
N LEU A 81 -0.77 0.33 -16.98
CA LEU A 81 -2.03 0.96 -16.58
C LEU A 81 -1.87 2.46 -16.32
N VAL A 82 -2.97 3.18 -16.53
CA VAL A 82 -3.16 4.54 -16.03
C VAL A 82 -3.83 4.44 -14.67
N CYS A 83 -3.16 4.96 -13.65
CA CYS A 83 -3.58 4.84 -12.25
C CYS A 83 -3.87 6.21 -11.63
N ALA A 84 -4.62 6.25 -10.53
CA ALA A 84 -4.68 7.40 -9.64
C ALA A 84 -4.33 7.00 -8.21
N ASP A 85 -3.52 7.83 -7.54
CA ASP A 85 -3.14 7.72 -6.14
C ASP A 85 -3.82 8.83 -5.35
N VAL A 86 -4.82 8.47 -4.55
CA VAL A 86 -5.64 9.39 -3.77
C VAL A 86 -5.12 9.47 -2.35
N GLY A 87 -4.63 10.65 -1.98
CA GLY A 87 -3.84 10.84 -0.75
C GLY A 87 -2.37 10.50 -0.97
N ALA A 88 -1.82 10.88 -2.13
CA ALA A 88 -0.47 10.52 -2.54
C ALA A 88 0.62 10.88 -1.51
N SER A 89 0.40 11.94 -0.72
CA SER A 89 1.29 12.37 0.36
C SER A 89 2.73 12.55 -0.14
N THR A 90 3.69 11.91 0.51
CA THR A 90 5.10 11.88 0.07
C THR A 90 5.33 11.05 -1.21
N GLY A 91 4.36 10.26 -1.64
CA GLY A 91 4.35 9.51 -2.90
C GLY A 91 4.66 8.02 -2.78
N GLY A 92 4.49 7.41 -1.60
CA GLY A 92 4.84 6.00 -1.39
C GLY A 92 4.07 5.04 -2.32
N PHE A 93 2.77 5.26 -2.48
CA PHE A 93 1.93 4.48 -3.38
C PHE A 93 2.26 4.77 -4.85
N THR A 94 2.37 6.05 -5.22
CA THR A 94 2.84 6.49 -6.55
C THR A 94 4.16 5.82 -6.95
N ASP A 95 5.17 5.82 -6.07
CA ASP A 95 6.47 5.18 -6.31
C ASP A 95 6.30 3.67 -6.54
N CYS A 96 5.51 3.00 -5.70
CA CYS A 96 5.22 1.58 -5.84
C CYS A 96 4.54 1.27 -7.19
N LEU A 97 3.56 2.06 -7.62
CA LEU A 97 2.92 1.91 -8.94
C LEU A 97 3.92 2.06 -10.09
N LEU A 98 4.77 3.09 -10.04
CA LEU A 98 5.75 3.37 -11.09
C LEU A 98 6.83 2.30 -11.19
N GLN A 99 7.30 1.77 -10.04
CA GLN A 99 8.28 0.68 -9.99
C GLN A 99 7.71 -0.63 -10.54
N ASN A 100 6.39 -0.83 -10.44
CA ASN A 100 5.69 -1.99 -11.01
C ASN A 100 5.13 -1.75 -12.42
N GLY A 101 5.57 -0.67 -13.07
CA GLY A 101 5.35 -0.47 -14.51
C GLY A 101 4.08 0.27 -14.90
N ALA A 102 3.44 1.00 -13.97
CA ALA A 102 2.35 1.91 -14.34
C ALA A 102 2.81 2.89 -15.44
N ALA A 103 1.97 3.07 -16.46
CA ALA A 103 2.25 3.97 -17.58
C ALA A 103 2.09 5.43 -17.19
N LYS A 104 1.12 5.71 -16.30
CA LYS A 104 0.82 7.06 -15.80
C LYS A 104 0.19 6.97 -14.40
N VAL A 105 0.49 7.94 -13.53
CA VAL A 105 -0.12 8.06 -12.20
C VAL A 105 -0.61 9.48 -11.96
N TYR A 106 -1.90 9.67 -11.72
CA TYR A 106 -2.46 10.90 -11.17
C TYR A 106 -2.24 10.91 -9.65
N ALA A 107 -1.29 11.71 -9.17
CA ALA A 107 -1.00 11.84 -7.74
C ALA A 107 -1.85 12.98 -7.14
N VAL A 108 -2.97 12.61 -6.52
CA VAL A 108 -3.97 13.54 -5.98
C VAL A 108 -3.78 13.73 -4.48
N ASP A 109 -3.55 14.96 -4.05
CA ASP A 109 -3.43 15.28 -2.63
C ASP A 109 -3.95 16.68 -2.29
N VAL A 110 -4.46 16.85 -1.06
CA VAL A 110 -4.90 18.15 -0.54
C VAL A 110 -3.73 19.01 -0.04
N GLY A 111 -2.59 18.38 0.26
CA GLY A 111 -1.35 19.04 0.64
C GLY A 111 -0.66 19.74 -0.52
N HIS A 112 0.42 20.45 -0.20
CA HIS A 112 1.23 21.18 -1.16
C HIS A 112 2.71 21.00 -0.87
N GLY A 113 3.52 20.74 -1.90
CA GLY A 113 4.96 20.59 -1.79
C GLY A 113 5.43 19.33 -1.06
N ILE A 114 4.56 18.33 -0.86
CA ILE A 114 4.87 17.15 -0.03
C ILE A 114 5.35 15.95 -0.85
N LEU A 115 4.94 15.85 -2.12
CA LEU A 115 5.36 14.76 -3.01
C LEU A 115 6.88 14.81 -3.23
N ALA A 116 7.55 13.66 -3.10
CA ALA A 116 8.98 13.55 -3.27
C ALA A 116 9.45 14.14 -4.61
N TRP A 117 10.56 14.88 -4.58
CA TRP A 117 11.05 15.62 -5.74
C TRP A 117 11.29 14.75 -6.98
N THR A 118 11.79 13.52 -6.79
CA THR A 118 12.00 12.56 -7.88
C THR A 118 10.69 12.18 -8.57
N LEU A 119 9.64 11.91 -7.80
CA LEU A 119 8.32 11.56 -8.33
C LEU A 119 7.64 12.76 -9.00
N ARG A 120 7.77 13.95 -8.41
CA ARG A 120 7.22 15.19 -8.99
C ARG A 120 7.76 15.46 -10.40
N ASN A 121 9.01 15.09 -10.66
CA ASN A 121 9.67 15.31 -11.94
C ASN A 121 9.64 14.07 -12.85
N ASP A 122 9.02 12.95 -12.43
CA ASP A 122 8.83 11.80 -13.30
C ASP A 122 7.76 12.14 -14.36
N PRO A 123 8.05 11.99 -15.66
CA PRO A 123 7.12 12.37 -16.73
C PRO A 123 5.83 11.54 -16.76
N ARG A 124 5.78 10.42 -16.04
CA ARG A 124 4.58 9.58 -15.90
C ARG A 124 3.66 10.07 -14.79
N VAL A 125 4.07 11.04 -13.97
CA VAL A 125 3.28 11.53 -12.83
C VAL A 125 2.58 12.83 -13.19
N VAL A 126 1.25 12.84 -13.03
CA VAL A 126 0.44 14.06 -13.09
C VAL A 126 0.18 14.51 -11.66
N VAL A 127 0.82 15.60 -11.26
CA VAL A 127 0.74 16.13 -9.88
C VAL A 127 -0.52 16.97 -9.72
N MET A 128 -1.42 16.54 -8.83
CA MET A 128 -2.66 17.23 -8.49
C MET A 128 -2.67 17.60 -7.00
N GLU A 129 -1.85 18.60 -6.64
CA GLU A 129 -1.77 19.13 -5.27
C GLU A 129 -2.89 20.15 -4.98
N GLN A 130 -3.10 20.45 -3.71
CA GLN A 130 -4.20 21.31 -3.23
C GLN A 130 -5.57 20.88 -3.79
N THR A 131 -5.69 19.61 -4.16
CA THR A 131 -6.84 19.07 -4.87
C THR A 131 -7.56 18.10 -3.95
N ASN A 132 -8.78 18.46 -3.59
CA ASN A 132 -9.64 17.58 -2.82
C ASN A 132 -10.37 16.63 -3.77
N ALA A 133 -10.01 15.34 -3.72
CA ALA A 133 -10.58 14.31 -4.59
C ALA A 133 -12.12 14.28 -4.59
N ARG A 134 -12.77 14.73 -3.51
CA ARG A 134 -14.24 14.89 -3.42
C ARG A 134 -14.85 15.76 -4.52
N HIS A 135 -14.08 16.70 -5.05
CA HIS A 135 -14.55 17.70 -6.01
C HIS A 135 -13.99 17.45 -7.42
N VAL A 136 -13.25 16.36 -7.64
CA VAL A 136 -12.71 15.99 -8.94
C VAL A 136 -13.74 15.11 -9.65
N GLU A 137 -14.51 15.70 -10.56
CA GLU A 137 -15.55 15.00 -11.29
C GLU A 137 -14.98 14.02 -12.32
N LYS A 138 -13.88 14.38 -12.97
CA LYS A 138 -13.19 13.57 -13.97
C LYS A 138 -11.69 13.86 -14.01
N LEU A 139 -10.93 12.87 -14.46
CA LEU A 139 -9.53 13.02 -14.84
C LEU A 139 -9.43 13.22 -16.36
N ASP A 140 -8.28 13.71 -16.83
CA ASP A 140 -8.07 13.94 -18.27
C ASP A 140 -8.12 12.64 -19.08
N GLU A 141 -7.67 11.54 -18.48
CA GLU A 141 -7.73 10.20 -19.03
C GLU A 141 -8.37 9.26 -18.00
N PRO A 142 -9.28 8.36 -18.40
CA PRO A 142 -9.85 7.39 -17.48
C PRO A 142 -8.79 6.45 -16.94
N VAL A 143 -8.91 6.08 -15.68
CA VAL A 143 -7.98 5.19 -14.98
C VAL A 143 -8.46 3.74 -15.04
N SER A 144 -7.53 2.80 -14.86
CA SER A 144 -7.84 1.38 -14.70
C SER A 144 -7.72 0.94 -13.23
N LEU A 145 -6.89 1.60 -12.44
CA LEU A 145 -6.71 1.34 -11.01
C LEU A 145 -6.69 2.65 -10.22
N VAL A 146 -7.39 2.66 -9.09
CA VAL A 146 -7.28 3.73 -8.09
C VAL A 146 -6.76 3.16 -6.79
N VAL A 147 -5.73 3.77 -6.23
CA VAL A 147 -5.18 3.42 -4.91
C VAL A 147 -5.50 4.53 -3.91
N MET A 148 -5.85 4.19 -2.68
CA MET A 148 -6.32 5.16 -1.68
C MET A 148 -5.65 4.97 -0.31
N ASP A 149 -4.83 5.93 0.13
CA ASP A 149 -4.23 6.01 1.48
C ASP A 149 -4.61 7.33 2.17
N VAL A 150 -5.91 7.62 2.23
CA VAL A 150 -6.42 8.90 2.76
C VAL A 150 -6.52 8.91 4.29
N SER A 151 -6.46 10.10 4.89
CA SER A 151 -6.62 10.30 6.34
C SER A 151 -7.68 11.37 6.61
N PHE A 152 -8.33 11.30 7.78
CA PHE A 152 -9.36 12.27 8.22
C PHE A 152 -10.61 12.36 7.32
N ILE A 153 -10.84 11.36 6.48
CA ILE A 153 -12.00 11.24 5.60
C ILE A 153 -12.39 9.77 5.48
N SER A 154 -13.70 9.53 5.41
CA SER A 154 -14.27 8.19 5.20
C SER A 154 -14.21 7.80 3.73
N LEU A 155 -13.93 6.53 3.46
CA LEU A 155 -14.08 5.95 2.12
C LEU A 155 -15.51 6.07 1.59
N LYS A 156 -16.53 6.11 2.47
CA LYS A 156 -17.93 6.30 2.07
C LYS A 156 -18.18 7.59 1.28
N ILE A 157 -17.33 8.61 1.50
CA ILE A 157 -17.41 9.88 0.79
C ILE A 157 -16.71 9.81 -0.57
N LEU A 158 -15.60 9.06 -0.65
CA LEU A 158 -14.75 9.04 -1.82
C LEU A 158 -15.19 8.03 -2.88
N LEU A 159 -15.59 6.82 -2.47
CA LEU A 159 -15.97 5.74 -3.41
C LEU A 159 -17.00 6.16 -4.48
N PRO A 160 -18.04 6.96 -4.18
CA PRO A 160 -18.98 7.45 -5.20
C PRO A 160 -18.34 8.38 -6.25
N VAL A 161 -17.37 9.19 -5.84
CA VAL A 161 -16.66 10.12 -6.74
C VAL A 161 -15.67 9.36 -7.61
N ILE A 162 -14.88 8.46 -6.99
CA ILE A 162 -13.88 7.62 -7.66
C ILE A 162 -14.49 6.77 -8.77
N ARG A 163 -15.75 6.34 -8.61
CA ARG A 163 -16.48 5.57 -9.64
C ARG A 163 -16.51 6.28 -10.99
N GLN A 164 -16.53 7.62 -10.99
CA GLN A 164 -16.65 8.45 -12.19
C GLN A 164 -15.34 8.55 -12.98
N TRP A 165 -14.21 8.14 -12.38
CA TRP A 165 -12.89 8.22 -13.02
C TRP A 165 -12.58 7.01 -13.92
N PHE A 166 -13.40 5.96 -13.84
CA PHE A 166 -13.27 4.77 -14.66
C PHE A 166 -14.07 4.89 -15.98
N PRO A 167 -13.71 4.10 -17.01
CA PRO A 167 -14.46 4.06 -18.26
C PRO A 167 -15.94 3.69 -18.05
N SER A 168 -16.83 4.32 -18.83
CA SER A 168 -18.25 3.96 -18.84
C SER A 168 -18.44 2.52 -19.34
N PRO A 169 -19.32 1.70 -18.71
CA PRO A 169 -19.58 0.30 -19.08
C PRO A 169 -20.24 0.11 -20.47
N SER A 170 -20.35 1.15 -21.28
CA SER A 170 -20.98 1.15 -22.62
C SER A 170 -20.03 0.79 -23.77
N GLY A 171 -18.74 0.59 -23.52
CA GLY A 171 -17.78 0.11 -24.51
C GLY A 171 -17.84 -1.41 -24.68
N ARG A 172 -18.28 -1.88 -25.86
CA ARG A 172 -18.04 -3.27 -26.31
C ARG A 172 -16.53 -3.51 -26.35
N GLY A 173 -15.97 -4.09 -25.30
CA GLY A 173 -14.53 -4.38 -25.29
C GLY A 173 -14.01 -5.04 -24.03
N VAL A 174 -14.72 -4.93 -22.90
CA VAL A 174 -14.19 -5.48 -21.65
C VAL A 174 -15.22 -6.36 -20.94
N ARG A 175 -15.63 -7.41 -21.66
CA ARG A 175 -16.26 -8.60 -21.08
C ARG A 175 -15.23 -9.73 -21.02
N GLY A 176 -14.10 -9.44 -20.39
CA GLY A 176 -13.23 -10.46 -19.80
C GLY A 176 -13.40 -10.41 -18.28
N GLU A 177 -13.21 -11.52 -17.60
CA GLU A 177 -12.94 -11.53 -16.17
C GLU A 177 -11.77 -10.56 -15.92
N GLY A 178 -12.05 -9.36 -15.41
CA GLY A 178 -11.01 -8.35 -15.13
C GLY A 178 -10.94 -7.14 -16.06
N GLY A 179 -12.08 -6.51 -16.41
CA GLY A 179 -11.95 -5.12 -16.87
C GLY A 179 -13.14 -4.20 -16.68
N GLY A 180 -13.62 -4.23 -15.44
CA GLY A 180 -14.05 -3.01 -14.77
C GLY A 180 -12.85 -2.26 -14.18
N GLY A 181 -13.10 -1.07 -13.66
CA GLY A 181 -12.13 -0.35 -12.84
C GLY A 181 -11.83 -1.06 -11.52
N GLU A 182 -10.58 -1.06 -11.09
CA GLU A 182 -10.12 -1.66 -9.84
C GLU A 182 -9.81 -0.57 -8.79
N VAL A 183 -10.03 -0.87 -7.51
CA VAL A 183 -9.66 0.01 -6.40
C VAL A 183 -8.93 -0.80 -5.33
N PHE A 184 -7.77 -0.31 -4.90
CA PHE A 184 -7.14 -0.73 -3.65
C PHE A 184 -7.26 0.40 -2.62
N ALA A 185 -7.89 0.14 -1.49
CA ALA A 185 -8.07 1.17 -0.46
C ALA A 185 -7.62 0.69 0.91
N LEU A 186 -7.07 1.61 1.70
CA LEU A 186 -6.86 1.40 3.13
C LEU A 186 -8.09 1.82 3.92
N ILE A 187 -8.73 0.85 4.57
CA ILE A 187 -9.73 1.06 5.60
C ILE A 187 -8.99 1.34 6.90
N LYS A 188 -9.20 2.54 7.45
CA LYS A 188 -8.54 3.03 8.67
C LYS A 188 -9.58 3.23 9.76
N PRO A 189 -9.77 2.29 10.70
CA PRO A 189 -10.83 2.34 11.70
C PRO A 189 -10.92 3.67 12.46
N GLN A 190 -9.78 4.31 12.74
CA GLN A 190 -9.74 5.60 13.43
C GLN A 190 -10.39 6.77 12.66
N PHE A 191 -10.63 6.63 11.35
CA PHE A 191 -11.30 7.64 10.51
C PHE A 191 -12.70 7.23 10.06
N GLU A 192 -13.07 5.97 10.30
CA GLU A 192 -14.38 5.41 9.95
C GLU A 192 -15.29 5.23 11.17
N ALA A 193 -14.70 4.92 12.34
CA ALA A 193 -15.42 4.76 13.59
C ALA A 193 -16.00 6.09 14.13
N GLY A 194 -16.99 5.97 15.01
CA GLY A 194 -17.65 7.13 15.61
C GLY A 194 -16.71 7.92 16.52
N ARG A 195 -16.91 9.24 16.61
CA ARG A 195 -16.03 10.14 17.41
C ARG A 195 -15.83 9.67 18.86
N LYS A 196 -16.87 9.15 19.51
CA LYS A 196 -16.82 8.67 20.90
C LYS A 196 -15.83 7.51 21.08
N GLU A 197 -15.80 6.58 20.13
CA GLU A 197 -14.94 5.40 20.15
C GLU A 197 -13.48 5.78 19.95
N VAL A 198 -13.22 6.66 18.98
CA VAL A 198 -11.88 7.20 18.71
C VAL A 198 -11.35 7.97 19.93
N SER A 199 -12.19 8.76 20.59
CA SER A 199 -11.80 9.49 21.81
C SER A 199 -11.47 8.56 22.96
N LYS A 200 -12.24 7.48 23.19
CA LYS A 200 -11.98 6.48 24.22
C LYS A 200 -10.59 5.84 24.05
N GLY A 201 -10.22 5.54 22.80
CA GLY A 201 -8.92 4.97 22.44
C GLY A 201 -7.76 5.98 22.30
N LYS A 202 -7.96 7.26 22.63
CA LYS A 202 -6.98 8.35 22.38
C LYS A 202 -6.49 8.39 20.92
N GLY A 203 -7.36 8.05 19.98
CA GLY A 203 -7.05 7.97 18.54
C GLY A 203 -6.48 6.64 18.07
N VAL A 204 -6.45 5.61 18.92
CA VAL A 204 -6.06 4.23 18.56
C VAL A 204 -7.22 3.27 18.82
N ILE A 205 -7.71 2.61 17.77
CA ILE A 205 -8.75 1.60 17.88
C ILE A 205 -8.09 0.24 18.04
N ARG A 206 -8.22 -0.37 19.22
CA ARG A 206 -7.71 -1.71 19.53
C ARG A 206 -8.77 -2.80 19.59
N ASP A 207 -10.02 -2.39 19.80
CA ASP A 207 -11.15 -3.27 20.00
C ASP A 207 -11.49 -3.99 18.66
N PRO A 208 -11.37 -5.34 18.61
CA PRO A 208 -11.67 -6.11 17.40
C PRO A 208 -13.12 -5.95 16.94
N GLU A 209 -14.07 -5.76 17.86
CA GLU A 209 -15.49 -5.58 17.50
C GLU A 209 -15.71 -4.26 16.76
N ILE A 210 -14.97 -3.22 17.14
CA ILE A 210 -14.99 -1.94 16.41
C ILE A 210 -14.36 -2.14 15.01
N HIS A 211 -13.30 -2.94 14.89
CA HIS A 211 -12.72 -3.28 13.59
C HIS A 211 -13.73 -4.03 12.71
N ARG A 212 -14.36 -5.10 13.22
CA ARG A 212 -15.37 -5.88 12.50
C ARG A 212 -16.51 -4.99 12.01
N ARG A 213 -17.11 -4.19 12.90
CA ARG A 213 -18.20 -3.29 12.55
C ARG A 213 -17.81 -2.28 11.47
N VAL A 214 -16.64 -1.64 11.61
CA VAL A 214 -16.14 -0.69 10.60
C VAL A 214 -15.96 -1.37 9.24
N LEU A 215 -15.37 -2.56 9.22
CA LEU A 215 -15.17 -3.32 7.99
C LEU A 215 -16.52 -3.63 7.33
N HIS A 216 -17.45 -4.21 8.08
CA HIS A 216 -18.80 -4.51 7.58
C HIS A 216 -19.47 -3.28 6.97
N GLU A 217 -19.51 -2.17 7.73
CA GLU A 217 -20.10 -0.90 7.30
C GLU A 217 -19.49 -0.33 6.02
N ILE A 218 -18.20 -0.52 5.78
CA ILE A 218 -17.50 0.00 4.60
C ILE A 218 -17.69 -0.93 3.40
N LEU A 219 -17.63 -2.24 3.63
CA LEU A 219 -17.80 -3.25 2.58
C LEU A 219 -19.23 -3.27 2.07
N GLU A 220 -20.24 -3.23 2.94
CA GLU A 220 -21.64 -3.08 2.55
C GLU A 220 -21.87 -1.81 1.74
N PHE A 221 -21.34 -0.68 2.22
CA PHE A 221 -21.47 0.58 1.49
C PHE A 221 -20.80 0.50 0.10
N ALA A 222 -19.65 -0.15 -0.02
CA ALA A 222 -19.00 -0.35 -1.31
C ALA A 222 -19.92 -1.14 -2.26
N GLN A 223 -20.57 -2.21 -1.76
CA GLN A 223 -21.54 -2.98 -2.53
C GLN A 223 -22.76 -2.17 -2.97
N GLU A 224 -23.31 -1.34 -2.08
CA GLU A 224 -24.41 -0.40 -2.42
C GLU A 224 -24.01 0.57 -3.53
N LYS A 225 -22.71 0.88 -3.66
CA LYS A 225 -22.15 1.71 -4.75
C LYS A 225 -21.66 0.88 -5.93
N SER A 226 -22.11 -0.38 -6.03
CA SER A 226 -21.81 -1.34 -7.09
C SER A 226 -20.32 -1.58 -7.30
N TYR A 227 -19.59 -1.65 -6.19
CA TYR A 227 -18.26 -2.24 -6.12
C TYR A 227 -18.39 -3.66 -5.57
N SER A 228 -17.88 -4.63 -6.31
CA SER A 228 -17.69 -5.99 -5.82
C SER A 228 -16.50 -6.03 -4.88
N VAL A 229 -16.66 -6.63 -3.70
CA VAL A 229 -15.58 -6.88 -2.74
C VAL A 229 -14.86 -8.15 -3.18
N ARG A 230 -13.62 -8.01 -3.65
CA ARG A 230 -12.86 -9.12 -4.24
C ARG A 230 -11.78 -9.67 -3.31
N GLY A 231 -11.39 -8.90 -2.30
CA GLY A 231 -10.41 -9.34 -1.32
C GLY A 231 -10.28 -8.36 -0.17
N LEU A 232 -9.90 -8.89 0.98
CA LEU A 232 -9.65 -8.15 2.21
C LEU A 232 -8.40 -8.72 2.87
N HIS A 233 -7.52 -7.85 3.34
CA HIS A 233 -6.28 -8.25 4.00
C HIS A 233 -5.91 -7.25 5.09
N ARG A 234 -5.16 -7.68 6.10
CA ARG A 234 -4.60 -6.76 7.10
C ARG A 234 -3.37 -6.03 6.53
N SER A 235 -3.25 -4.72 6.73
CA SER A 235 -2.04 -4.00 6.33
C SER A 235 -0.82 -4.56 7.08
N PRO A 236 0.32 -4.81 6.41
CA PRO A 236 1.54 -5.30 7.07
C PRO A 236 2.18 -4.25 7.98
N VAL A 237 1.86 -2.98 7.77
CA VAL A 237 2.39 -1.84 8.53
C VAL A 237 1.27 -1.18 9.30
N LEU A 238 1.49 -0.98 10.61
CA LEU A 238 0.58 -0.22 11.46
C LEU A 238 0.60 1.27 11.10
N GLY A 239 -0.53 1.94 11.28
CA GLY A 239 -0.62 3.39 11.17
C GLY A 239 0.33 4.10 12.14
N PRO A 240 0.63 5.40 11.97
CA PRO A 240 1.66 6.10 12.75
C PRO A 240 1.48 6.05 14.28
N LYS A 241 0.23 5.93 14.76
CA LYS A 241 -0.10 5.80 16.20
C LYS A 241 -0.30 4.35 16.66
N GLY A 242 0.03 3.36 15.82
CA GLY A 242 -0.16 1.94 16.10
C GLY A 242 -1.55 1.40 15.77
N ASN A 243 -2.36 2.13 14.98
CA ASN A 243 -3.64 1.60 14.51
C ASN A 243 -3.42 0.43 13.54
N VAL A 244 -4.23 -0.61 13.69
CA VAL A 244 -4.38 -1.61 12.64
C VAL A 244 -5.16 -0.97 11.49
N GLU A 245 -4.71 -1.23 10.27
CA GLU A 245 -5.35 -0.77 9.03
C GLU A 245 -5.59 -1.99 8.15
N PHE A 246 -6.57 -1.92 7.25
CA PHE A 246 -6.97 -3.05 6.42
C PHE A 246 -6.93 -2.63 4.94
N LEU A 247 -6.43 -3.51 4.09
CA LEU A 247 -6.39 -3.36 2.64
C LEU A 247 -7.63 -4.05 2.06
N VAL A 248 -8.41 -3.32 1.27
CA VAL A 248 -9.53 -3.89 0.51
C VAL A 248 -9.26 -3.77 -0.98
N TRP A 249 -9.57 -4.85 -1.71
CA TRP A 249 -9.67 -4.86 -3.15
C TRP A 249 -11.12 -4.83 -3.58
N LEU A 250 -11.47 -3.77 -4.30
CA LEU A 250 -12.78 -3.58 -4.89
C LEU A 250 -12.66 -3.57 -6.41
N GLY A 251 -13.65 -4.14 -7.08
CA GLY A 251 -13.78 -4.03 -8.53
C GLY A 251 -15.13 -3.49 -8.94
N LEU A 252 -15.19 -2.66 -9.99
CA LEU A 252 -16.44 -2.21 -10.55
C LEU A 252 -17.16 -3.38 -11.25
N GLY A 253 -18.40 -3.65 -10.83
CA GLY A 253 -19.27 -4.62 -11.48
C GLY A 253 -19.82 -5.70 -10.55
N ILE A 254 -20.40 -6.72 -11.18
CA ILE A 254 -21.03 -7.91 -10.56
C ILE A 254 -20.21 -9.17 -10.86
N PRO A 255 -20.30 -10.24 -10.05
CA PRO A 255 -21.17 -10.39 -8.89
C PRO A 255 -20.69 -9.56 -7.68
N LEU A 256 -21.65 -9.09 -6.89
CA LEU A 256 -21.36 -8.59 -5.55
C LEU A 256 -21.17 -9.81 -4.64
N ALA A 257 -20.25 -9.73 -3.68
CA ALA A 257 -20.09 -10.78 -2.69
C ALA A 257 -21.35 -10.87 -1.83
N ASP A 258 -21.75 -12.06 -1.40
CA ASP A 258 -22.86 -12.14 -0.43
C ASP A 258 -22.40 -11.79 1.00
N GLY A 259 -23.35 -11.75 1.93
CA GLY A 259 -23.06 -11.41 3.33
C GLY A 259 -22.17 -12.43 4.01
N ASP A 260 -22.31 -13.72 3.69
CA ASP A 260 -21.54 -14.80 4.29
C ASP A 260 -20.07 -14.75 3.80
N GLU A 261 -19.85 -14.43 2.53
CA GLU A 261 -18.52 -14.19 1.96
C GLU A 261 -17.82 -12.99 2.62
N ILE A 262 -18.53 -11.87 2.83
CA ILE A 262 -17.96 -10.71 3.54
C ILE A 262 -17.57 -11.09 4.96
N GLU A 263 -18.46 -11.76 5.70
CA GLU A 263 -18.19 -12.15 7.08
C GLU A 263 -17.00 -13.10 7.18
N ALA A 264 -16.90 -14.09 6.28
CA ALA A 264 -15.75 -14.98 6.20
C ALA A 264 -14.44 -14.24 5.93
N MET A 265 -14.45 -13.21 5.06
CA MET A 265 -13.28 -12.36 4.82
C MET A 265 -12.89 -11.57 6.08
N ILE A 266 -13.85 -11.04 6.84
CA ILE A 266 -13.60 -10.30 8.08
C ILE A 266 -13.03 -11.23 9.17
N ASP A 267 -13.62 -12.41 9.37
CA ASP A 267 -13.15 -13.40 10.35
C ASP A 267 -11.72 -13.88 10.06
N ALA A 268 -11.34 -13.97 8.79
CA ALA A 268 -10.00 -14.39 8.41
C ALA A 268 -8.90 -13.39 8.82
N ILE A 269 -9.23 -12.11 9.02
CA ILE A 269 -8.23 -11.04 9.20
C ILE A 269 -8.37 -10.23 10.50
N VAL A 270 -9.52 -10.33 11.18
CA VAL A 270 -9.75 -9.73 12.50
C VAL A 270 -9.69 -10.85 13.55
N PRO A 271 -8.80 -10.75 14.55
CA PRO A 271 -8.76 -11.75 15.61
C PRO A 271 -10.07 -11.75 16.41
N PRO A 272 -10.50 -12.89 16.96
CA PRO A 272 -11.64 -12.92 17.87
C PRO A 272 -11.36 -12.02 19.08
N ALA A 273 -12.42 -11.43 19.64
CA ALA A 273 -12.30 -10.68 20.89
C ALA A 273 -11.69 -11.58 21.97
N GLU A 274 -10.64 -11.09 22.65
CA GLU A 274 -10.15 -11.76 23.85
C GLU A 274 -11.29 -11.75 24.88
N ILE A 275 -11.79 -12.94 25.23
CA ILE A 275 -12.70 -13.11 26.36
C ILE A 275 -11.87 -12.69 27.59
N PRO A 276 -12.27 -11.65 28.34
CA PRO A 276 -11.56 -11.32 29.57
C PRO A 276 -11.58 -12.54 30.48
N ASP A 277 -10.41 -12.96 30.97
CA ASP A 277 -10.32 -13.96 32.03
C ASP A 277 -11.25 -13.50 33.17
N GLU A 278 -12.30 -14.28 33.44
CA GLU A 278 -13.15 -14.08 34.60
C GLU A 278 -12.29 -14.35 35.85
N GLU A 279 -11.80 -13.28 36.50
CA GLU A 279 -11.29 -13.31 37.88
C GLU A 279 -12.44 -13.26 38.91
#